data_AF-A0A7C1TNG1-F1
#
_entry.id   AF-A0A7C1TNG1-F1
#
_cell.length_a   1.000
_cell.length_b   1.000
_cell.length_c   1.000
_cell.angle_alpha   90.00
_cell.angle_beta   90.00
_cell.angle_gamma   90.00
#
_symmetry.space_group_name_H-M   'P 1'
#
loop_
_entity.id
_entity.type
_entity.pdbx_description
1 polymer ?
#
loop_
_entity_poly.entity_id
_entity_poly.type
_entity_poly.pdbx_seq_one_letter_code
_entity_poly.pdbx_strand_id
1 'polypeptide(L)'
;MQDILTRRERHLRGGAMGEKAVFQPLSREDRISVIVYRTGIVLSAMLLVLGALLLMSRHAAPATRPAGYGVTAYIVALYVAVGMSVFTIHLYVARFRRFLKRLYYAAVAALVVLVVQGRGDAGTVLFGTAYGPLLLIPLAGCLGFITAKEAFCFRLNEGYLLALMMPAYVSLLSSGLLGARAAAYGLALIAGLMVLFTFRKVPMPLHYDIGDKAAYEP
;
A
#
# COMPACT_ATOMS: atom_id res chain seq x y z
N MET A 1 -33.17 40.91 -19.55
CA MET A 1 -31.71 40.69 -19.41
C MET A 1 -31.26 40.42 -17.97
N GLN A 2 -31.96 40.91 -16.93
CA GLN A 2 -31.69 40.57 -15.53
C GLN A 2 -32.06 39.11 -15.16
N ASP A 3 -33.04 38.52 -15.83
CA ASP A 3 -33.56 37.18 -15.47
C ASP A 3 -32.67 35.99 -15.91
N ILE A 4 -31.73 36.24 -16.83
CA ILE A 4 -30.74 35.24 -17.27
C ILE A 4 -29.58 35.14 -16.26
N LEU A 5 -29.24 36.23 -15.58
CA LEU A 5 -28.16 36.27 -14.59
C LEU A 5 -28.57 35.54 -13.30
N THR A 6 -29.81 35.67 -12.85
CA THR A 6 -30.37 34.95 -11.69
C THR A 6 -30.55 33.46 -11.91
N ARG A 7 -30.61 32.99 -13.17
CA ARG A 7 -30.66 31.55 -13.50
C ARG A 7 -29.26 30.92 -13.50
N ARG A 8 -28.23 31.68 -13.86
CA ARG A 8 -26.82 31.22 -13.84
C ARG A 8 -26.26 31.10 -12.42
N GLU A 9 -26.67 31.97 -11.49
CA GLU A 9 -26.25 31.88 -10.08
C GLU A 9 -26.89 30.71 -9.32
N ARG A 10 -28.12 30.32 -9.68
CA ARG A 10 -28.78 29.15 -9.07
C ARG A 10 -28.19 27.82 -9.54
N HIS A 11 -27.65 27.75 -10.76
CA HIS A 11 -27.04 26.52 -11.26
C HIS A 11 -25.66 26.22 -10.65
N LEU A 12 -24.99 27.23 -10.07
CA LEU A 12 -23.71 27.10 -9.35
C LEU A 12 -23.88 26.76 -7.86
N ARG A 13 -25.10 26.81 -7.32
CA ARG A 13 -25.41 26.45 -5.92
C ARG A 13 -25.97 25.03 -5.75
N GLY A 14 -26.09 24.27 -6.84
CA GLY A 14 -26.65 22.91 -6.87
C GLY A 14 -25.61 21.82 -7.12
N GLY A 15 -24.43 21.91 -6.51
CA GLY A 15 -23.39 20.88 -6.55
C GLY A 15 -23.14 20.34 -5.14
N ALA A 16 -23.32 19.02 -5.01
CA ALA A 16 -23.07 18.14 -3.86
C ALA A 16 -22.24 18.69 -2.68
N MET A 17 -22.71 18.38 -1.45
CA MET A 17 -21.97 18.37 -0.18
C MET A 17 -20.64 19.10 -0.19
N GLY A 18 -20.68 20.33 0.31
CA GLY A 18 -19.53 21.20 0.47
C GLY A 18 -18.44 20.58 1.34
N GLU A 19 -17.47 19.95 0.70
CA GLU A 19 -16.11 19.95 1.18
C GLU A 19 -15.40 21.08 0.43
N LYS A 20 -15.20 22.21 1.10
CA LYS A 20 -14.36 23.27 0.54
C LYS A 20 -12.98 22.65 0.37
N ALA A 21 -12.55 22.39 -0.85
CA ALA A 21 -11.16 22.05 -1.13
C ALA A 21 -10.33 23.27 -0.74
N VAL A 22 -9.82 23.29 0.48
CA VAL A 22 -8.97 24.37 0.99
C VAL A 22 -7.67 24.29 0.21
N PHE A 23 -7.55 25.11 -0.83
CA PHE A 23 -6.33 25.21 -1.62
C PHE A 23 -5.29 25.96 -0.78
N GLN A 24 -4.48 25.20 -0.03
CA GLN A 24 -3.30 25.74 0.64
C GLN A 24 -2.11 25.66 -0.32
N PRO A 25 -1.32 26.75 -0.47
CA PRO A 25 -0.10 26.69 -1.25
C PRO A 25 0.86 25.67 -0.63
N LEU A 26 1.32 24.70 -1.43
CA LEU A 26 2.25 23.68 -0.97
C LEU A 26 3.62 24.31 -0.74
N SER A 27 4.19 24.06 0.44
CA SER A 27 5.61 24.33 0.69
C SER A 27 6.49 23.38 -0.15
N ARG A 28 7.79 23.67 -0.21
CA ARG A 28 8.74 22.77 -0.87
C ARG A 28 8.82 21.41 -0.16
N GLU A 29 8.78 21.43 1.17
CA GLU A 29 8.85 20.23 2.03
C GLU A 29 7.62 19.35 1.84
N ASP A 30 6.44 19.98 1.80
CA ASP A 30 5.15 19.35 1.50
C ASP A 30 5.17 18.63 0.14
N ARG A 31 5.73 19.28 -0.88
CA ARG A 31 5.82 18.67 -2.20
C ARG A 31 6.73 17.45 -2.18
N ILE A 32 7.86 17.52 -1.47
CA ILE A 32 8.79 16.40 -1.33
C ILE A 32 8.12 15.24 -0.60
N SER A 33 7.44 15.49 0.53
CA SER A 33 6.77 14.44 1.30
C SER A 33 5.69 13.73 0.48
N VAL A 34 4.88 14.48 -0.28
CA VAL A 34 3.87 13.89 -1.17
C VAL A 34 4.50 13.06 -2.30
N ILE A 35 5.59 13.54 -2.91
CA ILE A 35 6.29 12.78 -3.96
C ILE A 35 6.86 11.48 -3.39
N VAL A 36 7.51 11.52 -2.22
CA VAL A 36 8.05 10.32 -1.55
C VAL A 36 6.92 9.34 -1.20
N TYR A 37 5.80 9.85 -0.69
CA TYR A 37 4.61 9.05 -0.40
C TYR A 37 4.10 8.29 -1.63
N ARG A 38 3.87 9.00 -2.74
CA ARG A 38 3.40 8.38 -3.99
C ARG A 38 4.43 7.44 -4.61
N THR A 39 5.71 7.80 -4.51
CA THR A 39 6.80 6.95 -5.00
C THR A 39 6.81 5.61 -4.25
N GLY A 40 6.59 5.62 -2.93
CA GLY A 40 6.45 4.40 -2.14
C GLY A 40 5.31 3.50 -2.64
N ILE A 41 4.13 4.07 -2.93
CA ILE A 41 2.99 3.33 -3.49
C ILE A 41 3.36 2.68 -4.84
N VAL A 42 3.94 3.45 -5.76
CA VAL A 42 4.35 2.95 -7.08
C VAL A 42 5.38 1.83 -6.95
N LEU A 43 6.40 2.00 -6.11
CA LEU A 43 7.42 0.99 -5.87
C LEU A 43 6.83 -0.28 -5.25
N SER A 44 5.90 -0.15 -4.30
CA SER A 44 5.19 -1.30 -3.73
C SER A 44 4.39 -2.06 -4.80
N ALA A 45 3.68 -1.36 -5.69
CA ALA A 45 2.95 -1.99 -6.79
C ALA A 45 3.90 -2.74 -7.75
N MET A 46 5.00 -2.11 -8.15
CA MET A 46 6.02 -2.72 -9.03
C MET A 46 6.64 -3.97 -8.40
N LEU A 47 6.97 -3.92 -7.11
CA LEU A 47 7.53 -5.07 -6.39
C LEU A 47 6.50 -6.19 -6.24
N LEU A 48 5.23 -5.89 -5.97
CA LEU A 48 4.19 -6.92 -5.93
C LEU A 48 3.98 -7.59 -7.30
N VAL A 49 4.04 -6.83 -8.40
CA VAL A 49 4.02 -7.39 -9.76
C VAL A 49 5.23 -8.30 -9.98
N LEU A 50 6.43 -7.86 -9.62
CA LEU A 50 7.63 -8.67 -9.71
C LEU A 50 7.49 -9.97 -8.91
N GLY A 51 6.99 -9.90 -7.67
CA GLY A 51 6.72 -11.07 -6.83
C GLY A 51 5.72 -12.03 -7.47
N ALA A 52 4.64 -11.52 -8.05
CA ALA A 52 3.66 -12.33 -8.77
C ALA A 52 4.28 -13.04 -9.98
N LEU A 53 5.04 -12.31 -10.82
CA LEU A 53 5.71 -12.87 -11.98
C LEU A 53 6.74 -13.95 -11.60
N LEU A 54 7.53 -13.72 -10.55
CA LEU A 54 8.50 -14.69 -10.04
C LEU A 54 7.80 -15.96 -9.51
N LEU A 55 6.70 -15.80 -8.77
CA LEU A 55 5.95 -16.94 -8.22
C LEU A 55 5.27 -17.75 -9.33
N MET A 56 4.69 -17.09 -10.34
CA MET A 56 4.12 -17.74 -11.52
C MET A 56 5.19 -18.46 -12.36
N SER A 57 6.36 -17.84 -12.54
CA SER A 57 7.47 -18.43 -13.30
C SER A 57 8.01 -19.70 -12.65
N ARG A 58 8.15 -19.71 -11.31
CA ARG A 58 8.55 -20.92 -10.56
C ARG A 58 7.53 -22.04 -10.65
N HIS A 59 6.25 -21.71 -10.76
CA HIS A 59 5.19 -22.70 -10.96
C HIS A 59 5.20 -23.28 -12.39
N ALA A 60 5.49 -22.45 -13.40
CA ALA A 60 5.55 -22.88 -14.80
C ALA A 60 6.78 -23.75 -15.12
N ALA A 61 7.93 -23.45 -14.50
CA ALA A 61 9.13 -24.26 -14.60
C ALA A 61 9.84 -24.26 -13.24
N PRO A 62 9.84 -25.38 -12.49
CA PRO A 62 10.52 -25.47 -11.21
C PRO A 62 12.03 -25.27 -11.45
N ALA A 63 12.54 -24.10 -11.07
CA ALA A 63 13.94 -23.74 -11.24
C ALA A 63 14.84 -24.66 -10.41
N THR A 64 15.97 -25.08 -10.97
CA THR A 64 17.04 -25.85 -10.30
C THR A 64 17.79 -25.06 -9.22
N ARG A 65 17.56 -23.74 -9.12
CA ARG A 65 18.20 -22.88 -8.12
C ARG A 65 17.39 -22.84 -6.81
N PRO A 66 18.03 -23.07 -5.65
CA PRO A 66 17.38 -22.95 -4.36
C PRO A 66 16.78 -21.55 -4.20
N ALA A 67 15.63 -21.48 -3.54
CA ALA A 67 14.75 -20.31 -3.47
C ALA A 67 15.34 -19.08 -2.75
N GLY A 68 16.60 -19.09 -2.30
CA GLY A 68 17.14 -18.12 -1.35
C GLY A 68 17.91 -16.92 -1.92
N TYR A 69 18.65 -17.09 -3.02
CA TYR A 69 19.53 -16.00 -3.51
C TYR A 69 18.72 -14.90 -4.21
N GLY A 70 18.35 -13.87 -3.46
CA GLY A 70 17.66 -12.66 -3.96
C GLY A 70 16.34 -12.35 -3.24
N VAL A 71 15.76 -13.30 -2.50
CA VAL A 71 14.48 -13.10 -1.81
C VAL A 71 14.62 -12.09 -0.68
N THR A 72 15.71 -12.15 0.11
CA THR A 72 15.97 -11.14 1.15
C THR A 72 16.03 -9.74 0.57
N ALA A 73 16.78 -9.52 -0.51
CA ALA A 73 16.90 -8.20 -1.14
C ALA A 73 15.55 -7.69 -1.66
N TYR A 74 14.76 -8.57 -2.29
CA TYR A 74 13.41 -8.27 -2.74
C TYR A 74 12.48 -7.87 -1.58
N ILE A 75 12.45 -8.65 -0.49
CA ILE A 75 11.62 -8.36 0.68
C ILE A 75 12.05 -7.04 1.30
N VAL A 76 13.35 -6.82 1.50
CA VAL A 76 13.88 -5.55 2.03
C VAL A 76 13.45 -4.36 1.16
N ALA A 77 13.52 -4.49 -0.18
CA ALA A 77 13.05 -3.45 -1.09
C ALA A 77 11.55 -3.16 -0.91
N LEU A 78 10.73 -4.18 -0.70
CA LEU A 78 9.30 -4.02 -0.45
C LEU A 78 9.04 -3.30 0.88
N TYR A 79 9.80 -3.64 1.92
CA TYR A 79 9.75 -2.96 3.21
C TYR A 79 10.11 -1.48 3.08
N VAL A 80 11.19 -1.17 2.37
CA VAL A 80 11.60 0.23 2.12
C VAL A 80 10.51 1.00 1.38
N ALA A 81 9.93 0.43 0.32
CA ALA A 81 8.85 1.07 -0.45
C ALA A 81 7.61 1.36 0.40
N VAL A 82 7.18 0.39 1.22
CA VAL A 82 6.06 0.58 2.16
C VAL A 82 6.42 1.62 3.22
N GLY A 83 7.63 1.56 3.77
CA GLY A 83 8.15 2.49 4.78
C GLY A 83 8.16 3.93 4.29
N MET A 84 8.61 4.19 3.05
CA MET A 84 8.54 5.50 2.42
C MET A 84 7.13 6.07 2.52
N SER A 85 6.12 5.27 2.17
CA SER A 85 4.71 5.65 2.24
C SER A 85 4.25 5.87 3.69
N VAL A 86 4.58 4.97 4.62
CA VAL A 86 4.15 5.06 6.02
C VAL A 86 4.70 6.31 6.71
N PHE A 87 5.97 6.65 6.52
CA PHE A 87 6.58 7.78 7.22
C PHE A 87 6.20 9.14 6.62
N THR A 88 5.81 9.17 5.35
CA THR A 88 5.37 10.40 4.66
C THR A 88 3.85 10.49 4.50
N ILE A 89 3.10 9.63 5.20
CA ILE A 89 1.65 9.67 5.16
C ILE A 89 1.08 10.90 5.87
N HIS A 90 0.24 11.60 5.15
CA HIS A 90 -0.54 12.73 5.62
C HIS A 90 -1.92 12.23 6.06
N LEU A 91 -2.16 12.26 7.38
CA LEU A 91 -3.41 11.91 8.05
C LEU A 91 -3.74 13.03 9.04
N TYR A 92 -5.02 13.35 9.25
CA TYR A 92 -5.40 14.35 10.25
C TYR A 92 -5.26 13.82 11.68
N VAL A 93 -5.74 12.60 11.89
CA VAL A 93 -5.82 11.97 13.21
C VAL A 93 -4.45 11.40 13.62
N ALA A 94 -3.84 11.98 14.66
CA ALA A 94 -2.50 11.60 15.12
C ALA A 94 -2.46 10.16 15.66
N ARG A 95 -3.58 9.67 16.20
CA ARG A 95 -3.73 8.27 16.67
C ARG A 95 -3.51 7.26 15.54
N PHE A 96 -4.08 7.49 14.36
CA PHE A 96 -3.90 6.60 13.21
C PHE A 96 -2.47 6.65 12.68
N ARG A 97 -1.87 7.83 12.61
CA ARG A 97 -0.45 7.97 12.19
C ARG A 97 0.49 7.21 13.12
N ARG A 98 0.30 7.32 14.44
CA ARG A 98 1.09 6.59 15.44
C ARG A 98 0.87 5.08 15.37
N PHE A 99 -0.38 4.65 15.19
CA PHE A 99 -0.71 3.23 15.00
C PHE A 99 0.01 2.66 13.79
N LEU A 100 -0.04 3.33 12.63
CA LEU A 100 0.61 2.86 11.41
C LEU A 100 2.13 2.77 11.55
N LYS A 101 2.78 3.75 12.20
CA LYS A 101 4.22 3.70 12.49
C LYS A 101 4.58 2.52 13.40
N ARG A 102 3.78 2.26 14.46
CA ARG A 102 3.98 1.11 15.35
C ARG A 102 3.79 -0.22 14.60
N LEU A 103 2.78 -0.30 13.74
CA LEU A 103 2.57 -1.48 12.89
C LEU A 103 3.75 -1.72 11.95
N TYR A 104 4.32 -0.66 11.38
CA TYR A 104 5.52 -0.76 10.55
C TYR A 104 6.75 -1.21 11.35
N TYR A 105 6.95 -0.71 12.58
CA TYR A 105 8.01 -1.22 13.44
C TYR A 105 7.83 -2.69 13.80
N ALA A 106 6.60 -3.14 14.05
CA ALA A 106 6.31 -4.56 14.23
C ALA A 106 6.62 -5.36 12.95
N ALA A 107 6.35 -4.81 11.77
CA ALA A 107 6.75 -5.42 10.50
C ALA A 107 8.27 -5.57 10.40
N VAL A 108 9.03 -4.53 10.75
CA VAL A 108 10.50 -4.55 10.70
C VAL A 108 11.05 -5.58 11.69
N ALA A 109 10.48 -5.67 12.90
CA ALA A 109 10.84 -6.72 13.86
C ALA A 109 10.60 -8.13 13.27
N ALA A 110 9.47 -8.33 12.59
CA ALA A 110 9.17 -9.59 11.92
C ALA A 110 10.15 -9.90 10.76
N LEU A 111 10.61 -8.88 10.03
CA LEU A 111 11.67 -9.03 9.01
C LEU A 111 13.00 -9.48 9.64
N VAL A 112 13.39 -8.88 10.77
CA VAL A 112 14.60 -9.29 11.50
C VAL A 112 14.50 -10.76 11.91
N VAL A 113 13.34 -11.19 12.40
CA VAL A 113 13.09 -12.61 12.73
C VAL A 113 13.27 -13.51 11.51
N LEU A 114 12.69 -13.15 10.35
CA LEU A 114 12.86 -13.90 9.10
C LEU A 114 14.33 -14.04 8.71
N VAL A 115 15.09 -12.95 8.75
CA VAL A 115 16.51 -12.94 8.33
C VAL A 115 17.39 -13.72 9.30
N VAL A 116 17.19 -13.54 10.61
CA VAL A 116 18.01 -14.21 11.64
C VAL A 116 17.76 -15.72 11.65
N GLN A 117 16.49 -16.14 11.66
CA GLN A 117 16.16 -17.57 11.63
C GLN A 117 16.54 -18.22 10.29
N GLY A 118 16.49 -17.45 9.21
CA GLY A 118 16.94 -17.85 7.87
C GLY A 118 18.44 -17.80 7.65
N ARG A 119 19.24 -17.51 8.69
CA ARG A 119 20.71 -17.37 8.61
C ARG A 119 21.17 -16.42 7.49
N GLY A 120 20.45 -15.31 7.30
CA GLY A 120 20.69 -14.32 6.24
C GLY A 120 19.76 -14.43 5.04
N ASP A 121 19.08 -15.57 4.86
CA ASP A 121 18.09 -15.77 3.81
C ASP A 121 16.66 -15.82 4.35
N ALA A 122 15.94 -14.70 4.23
CA ALA A 122 14.54 -14.62 4.63
C ALA A 122 13.64 -15.61 3.86
N GLY A 123 14.03 -15.99 2.64
CA GLY A 123 13.28 -16.95 1.82
C GLY A 123 13.21 -18.35 2.43
N THR A 124 14.28 -18.77 3.11
CA THR A 124 14.35 -20.07 3.79
C THR A 124 13.25 -20.22 4.84
N VAL A 125 13.03 -19.21 5.68
CA VAL A 125 11.95 -19.25 6.69
C VAL A 125 10.61 -19.00 6.05
N LEU A 126 10.52 -18.04 5.12
CA LEU A 126 9.26 -17.64 4.50
C LEU A 126 8.57 -18.79 3.75
N PHE A 127 9.34 -19.61 3.05
CA PHE A 127 8.80 -20.74 2.26
C PHE A 127 9.02 -22.11 2.92
N GLY A 128 9.92 -22.20 3.91
CA GLY A 128 10.27 -23.46 4.57
C GLY A 128 9.52 -23.75 5.86
N THR A 129 8.78 -22.79 6.42
CA THR A 129 8.00 -22.98 7.66
C THR A 129 6.56 -22.51 7.50
N ALA A 130 5.63 -23.14 8.24
CA ALA A 130 4.21 -22.78 8.20
C ALA A 130 3.94 -21.36 8.76
N TYR A 131 4.71 -20.92 9.76
CA TYR A 131 4.56 -19.58 10.34
C TYR A 131 5.30 -18.49 9.57
N GLY A 132 6.21 -18.83 8.65
CA GLY A 132 7.02 -17.88 7.89
C GLY A 132 6.18 -16.78 7.23
N PRO A 133 5.11 -17.11 6.49
CA PRO A 133 4.23 -16.11 5.89
C PRO A 133 3.55 -15.19 6.91
N LEU A 134 3.21 -15.65 8.11
CA LEU A 134 2.56 -14.80 9.13
C LEU A 134 3.39 -13.58 9.50
N LEU A 135 4.72 -13.69 9.41
CA LEU A 135 5.63 -12.59 9.68
C LEU A 135 5.47 -11.42 8.67
N LEU A 136 4.78 -11.64 7.55
CA LEU A 136 4.43 -10.59 6.59
C LEU A 136 3.10 -9.88 6.89
N ILE A 137 2.28 -10.38 7.84
CA ILE A 137 0.97 -9.78 8.18
C ILE A 137 1.10 -8.29 8.56
N PRO A 138 2.05 -7.85 9.41
CA PRO A 138 2.15 -6.45 9.77
C PRO A 138 2.48 -5.55 8.56
N LEU A 139 3.32 -6.03 7.62
CA LEU A 139 3.63 -5.30 6.39
C LEU A 139 2.40 -5.22 5.46
N ALA A 140 1.69 -6.34 5.28
CA ALA A 140 0.44 -6.41 4.53
C ALA A 140 -0.61 -5.47 5.13
N GLY A 141 -0.70 -5.38 6.47
CA GLY A 141 -1.55 -4.45 7.17
C GLY A 141 -1.16 -2.98 6.96
N CYS A 142 0.14 -2.67 6.90
CA CYS A 142 0.61 -1.30 6.60
C CYS A 142 0.18 -0.87 5.19
N LEU A 143 0.44 -1.70 4.19
CA LEU A 143 0.08 -1.41 2.81
C LEU A 143 -1.44 -1.37 2.62
N GLY A 144 -2.17 -2.28 3.28
CA GLY A 144 -3.62 -2.26 3.34
C GLY A 144 -4.20 -1.01 3.99
N PHE A 145 -3.59 -0.50 5.06
CA PHE A 145 -4.01 0.76 5.67
C PHE A 145 -3.79 1.96 4.73
N ILE A 146 -2.67 1.97 4.00
CA ILE A 146 -2.38 2.99 2.99
C ILE A 146 -3.47 2.98 1.91
N THR A 147 -3.82 1.81 1.37
CA THR A 147 -4.86 1.71 0.34
C THR A 147 -6.25 2.03 0.88
N ALA A 148 -6.55 1.68 2.14
CA ALA A 148 -7.82 2.02 2.79
C ALA A 148 -7.98 3.53 3.02
N LYS A 149 -6.90 4.23 3.41
CA LYS A 149 -6.91 5.70 3.51
C LYS A 149 -7.31 6.31 2.17
N GLU A 150 -6.66 5.90 1.10
CA GLU A 150 -6.90 6.45 -0.24
C GLU A 150 -8.30 6.08 -0.77
N ALA A 151 -8.80 4.90 -0.42
CA ALA A 151 -10.19 4.51 -0.68
C ALA A 151 -11.18 5.44 0.02
N PHE A 152 -10.93 5.79 1.27
CA PHE A 152 -11.75 6.71 2.05
C PHE A 152 -11.70 8.13 1.49
N CYS A 153 -10.50 8.65 1.19
CA CYS A 153 -10.33 10.03 0.73
C CYS A 153 -10.83 10.27 -0.70
N PHE A 154 -10.63 9.31 -1.62
CA PHE A 154 -10.86 9.52 -3.06
C PHE A 154 -11.84 8.54 -3.69
N ARG A 155 -12.54 7.74 -2.87
CA ARG A 155 -13.50 6.71 -3.33
C ARG A 155 -12.87 5.69 -4.29
N LEU A 156 -11.59 5.37 -4.06
CA LEU A 156 -10.86 4.29 -4.72
C LEU A 156 -11.24 2.95 -4.08
N ASN A 157 -12.44 2.44 -4.38
CA ASN A 157 -13.02 1.29 -3.71
C ASN A 157 -12.13 0.03 -3.72
N GLU A 158 -11.31 -0.14 -4.76
CA GLU A 158 -10.29 -1.19 -4.84
C GLU A 158 -9.33 -1.17 -3.64
N GLY A 159 -9.10 -0.01 -3.02
CA GLY A 159 -8.24 0.14 -1.87
C GLY A 159 -8.80 -0.49 -0.59
N TYR A 160 -10.12 -0.55 -0.42
CA TYR A 160 -10.75 -1.32 0.67
C TYR A 160 -10.63 -2.82 0.45
N LEU A 161 -10.81 -3.25 -0.80
CA LEU A 161 -10.64 -4.66 -1.17
C LEU A 161 -9.20 -5.11 -0.91
N LEU A 162 -8.22 -4.32 -1.35
CA LEU A 162 -6.79 -4.55 -1.08
C LEU A 162 -6.48 -4.60 0.43
N ALA A 163 -7.06 -3.69 1.21
CA ALA A 163 -6.85 -3.63 2.65
C ALA A 163 -7.27 -4.90 3.38
N LEU A 164 -8.35 -5.52 2.94
CA LEU A 164 -8.84 -6.79 3.49
C LEU A 164 -8.10 -7.99 2.88
N MET A 165 -7.87 -7.97 1.56
CA MET A 165 -7.30 -9.09 0.82
C MET A 165 -5.85 -9.38 1.19
N MET A 166 -5.00 -8.37 1.39
CA MET A 166 -3.58 -8.60 1.68
C MET A 166 -3.33 -9.40 2.96
N PRO A 167 -3.84 -8.99 4.16
CA PRO A 167 -3.66 -9.78 5.37
C PRO A 167 -4.37 -11.14 5.30
N ALA A 168 -5.54 -11.22 4.64
CA ALA A 168 -6.25 -12.47 4.44
C ALA A 168 -5.44 -13.45 3.58
N TYR A 169 -4.87 -12.98 2.48
CA TYR A 169 -4.01 -13.77 1.59
C TYR A 169 -2.80 -14.33 2.33
N VAL A 170 -2.10 -13.50 3.10
CA VAL A 170 -0.95 -13.93 3.91
C VAL A 170 -1.36 -14.97 4.96
N SER A 171 -2.51 -14.79 5.60
CA SER A 171 -3.03 -15.74 6.61
C SER A 171 -3.39 -17.08 5.97
N LEU A 172 -4.07 -17.05 4.82
CA LEU A 172 -4.39 -18.25 4.04
C LEU A 172 -3.12 -18.97 3.56
N LEU A 173 -2.10 -18.22 3.13
CA LEU A 173 -0.81 -18.77 2.73
C LEU A 173 -0.13 -19.49 3.90
N SER A 174 -0.13 -18.91 5.10
CA SER A 174 0.44 -19.55 6.30
C SER A 174 -0.33 -20.81 6.73
N SER A 175 -1.65 -20.80 6.63
CA SER A 175 -2.49 -21.94 7.02
C SER A 175 -2.27 -23.19 6.16
N GLY A 176 -1.55 -23.08 5.03
CA GLY A 176 -1.37 -24.16 4.07
C GLY A 176 -2.62 -24.46 3.23
N LEU A 177 -3.70 -23.68 3.38
CA LEU A 177 -4.94 -23.85 2.61
C LEU A 177 -4.80 -23.48 1.13
N LEU A 178 -3.78 -22.69 0.77
CA LEU A 178 -3.50 -22.32 -0.60
C LEU A 178 -2.49 -23.28 -1.23
N GLY A 179 -2.93 -24.05 -2.24
CA GLY A 179 -2.02 -24.74 -3.13
C GLY A 179 -1.14 -23.74 -3.93
N ALA A 180 -0.02 -24.21 -4.47
CA ALA A 180 0.96 -23.35 -5.17
C ALA A 180 0.35 -22.48 -6.28
N ARG A 181 -0.56 -23.04 -7.09
CA ARG A 181 -1.30 -22.30 -8.12
C ARG A 181 -2.18 -21.19 -7.52
N ALA A 182 -2.93 -21.51 -6.47
CA ALA A 182 -3.82 -20.57 -5.81
C ALA A 182 -3.04 -19.42 -5.16
N ALA A 183 -1.89 -19.71 -4.56
CA ALA A 183 -0.98 -18.69 -4.04
C ALA A 183 -0.48 -17.75 -5.17
N ALA A 184 -0.02 -18.31 -6.30
CA ALA A 184 0.43 -17.52 -7.44
C ALA A 184 -0.67 -16.61 -8.01
N TYR A 185 -1.88 -17.14 -8.24
CA TYR A 185 -3.00 -16.35 -8.73
C TYR A 185 -3.50 -15.32 -7.71
N GLY A 186 -3.50 -15.65 -6.41
CA GLY A 186 -3.86 -14.72 -5.35
C GLY A 186 -2.92 -13.52 -5.30
N LEU A 187 -1.61 -13.75 -5.38
CA LEU A 187 -0.62 -12.67 -5.44
C LEU A 187 -0.75 -11.85 -6.73
N ALA A 188 -0.98 -12.51 -7.87
CA ALA A 188 -1.21 -11.83 -9.15
C ALA A 188 -2.46 -10.93 -9.12
N LEU A 189 -3.54 -11.39 -8.47
CA LEU A 189 -4.75 -10.59 -8.28
C LEU A 189 -4.48 -9.37 -7.39
N ILE A 190 -3.78 -9.54 -6.27
CA ILE A 190 -3.38 -8.42 -5.40
C ILE A 190 -2.50 -7.42 -6.17
N ALA A 191 -1.52 -7.91 -6.94
CA ALA A 191 -0.66 -7.06 -7.76
C ALA A 191 -1.46 -6.30 -8.83
N GLY A 192 -2.38 -6.96 -9.54
CA GLY A 192 -3.25 -6.32 -10.52
C GLY A 192 -4.15 -5.24 -9.92
N LEU A 193 -4.72 -5.50 -8.74
CA LEU A 193 -5.48 -4.50 -8.00
C LEU A 193 -4.61 -3.33 -7.54
N MET A 194 -3.38 -3.57 -7.07
CA MET A 194 -2.44 -2.50 -6.71
C MET A 194 -2.02 -1.65 -7.92
N VAL A 195 -1.87 -2.27 -9.09
CA VAL A 195 -1.59 -1.56 -10.34
C VAL A 195 -2.78 -0.68 -10.72
N LEU A 196 -4.01 -1.21 -10.70
CA LEU A 196 -5.23 -0.43 -10.94
C LEU A 196 -5.34 0.76 -9.98
N PHE A 197 -5.16 0.51 -8.68
CA PHE A 197 -5.14 1.52 -7.63
C PHE A 197 -4.09 2.61 -7.90
N THR A 198 -2.87 2.20 -8.25
CA THR A 198 -1.75 3.12 -8.52
C THR A 198 -2.02 3.97 -9.76
N PHE A 199 -2.52 3.38 -10.85
CA PHE A 199 -2.89 4.11 -12.07
C PHE A 199 -3.98 5.15 -11.84
N ARG A 200 -4.92 4.88 -10.93
CA ARG A 200 -5.97 5.86 -10.57
C ARG A 200 -5.44 6.93 -9.61
N LYS A 201 -4.52 6.57 -8.72
CA LYS A 201 -3.97 7.48 -7.70
C LYS A 201 -2.94 8.47 -8.25
N VAL A 202 -1.98 8.01 -9.05
CA VAL A 202 -0.83 8.82 -9.49
C VAL A 202 -1.22 10.10 -10.25
N PRO A 203 -2.22 10.09 -11.16
CA PRO A 203 -2.61 11.29 -11.92
C PRO A 203 -3.31 12.37 -11.08
N MET A 204 -3.74 12.07 -9.85
CA MET A 204 -4.48 13.02 -9.02
C MET A 204 -3.61 14.23 -8.65
N PRO A 205 -4.18 15.44 -8.47
CA PRO A 205 -3.42 16.61 -8.03
C PRO A 205 -2.67 16.38 -6.71
N LEU A 206 -1.43 16.89 -6.59
CA LEU A 206 -0.59 16.67 -5.39
C LEU A 206 -1.18 17.28 -4.11
N HIS A 207 -1.90 18.40 -4.22
CA HIS A 207 -2.48 19.10 -3.07
C HIS A 207 -3.54 18.28 -2.33
N TYR A 208 -4.14 17.30 -2.99
CA TYR A 208 -5.11 16.38 -2.38
C TYR A 208 -4.51 15.50 -1.30
N ASP A 209 -3.21 15.23 -1.34
CA ASP A 209 -2.58 14.35 -0.34
C ASP A 209 -2.38 15.03 1.02
N ILE A 210 -2.36 16.37 1.06
CA ILE A 210 -2.09 17.14 2.29
C ILE A 210 -3.39 17.56 2.96
N GLY A 211 -4.35 18.04 2.16
CA GLY A 211 -5.60 18.64 2.63
C GLY A 211 -5.37 19.79 3.64
N ASP A 212 -6.37 20.08 4.51
CA ASP A 212 -6.29 21.20 5.44
C ASP A 212 -5.35 21.00 6.65
N LYS A 213 -4.18 21.65 6.64
CA LYS A 213 -3.21 21.58 7.73
C LYS A 213 -3.75 22.02 9.10
N ALA A 214 -4.75 22.89 9.14
CA ALA A 214 -5.32 23.36 10.41
C ALA A 214 -6.03 22.24 11.18
N ALA A 215 -6.45 21.17 10.49
CA ALA A 215 -7.10 20.00 11.07
C ALA A 215 -6.11 18.93 11.57
N TYR A 216 -4.80 19.16 11.48
CA TYR A 216 -3.81 18.19 11.93
C TYR A 216 -3.72 18.19 13.45
N GLU A 217 -3.96 17.01 14.04
CA GLU A 217 -3.66 16.79 15.45
C GLU A 217 -2.13 16.67 15.64
N PRO A 218 -1.58 17.25 16.73
CA PRO A 218 -0.17 17.08 17.09
C PRO A 218 0.22 15.63 17.41
#